data_AF-A0A7S1TYP1-F1
#
_entry.id   AF-A0A7S1TYP1-F1
#
_cell.length_a   1.000
_cell.length_b   1.000
_cell.length_c   1.000
_cell.angle_alpha   90.00
_cell.angle_beta   90.00
_cell.angle_gamma   90.00
#
_symmetry.space_group_name_H-M   'P 1'
#
loop_
_entity.id
_entity.type
_entity.pdbx_description
1 polymer ?
#
loop_
_entity_poly.entity_id
_entity_poly.type
_entity_poly.pdbx_seq_one_letter_code
_entity_poly.pdbx_strand_id
1 'polypeptide(L)'
;VGLGRRLRLRFGLGLRVWASGLGVALRLPQRQPKGDRSPSNFGLGLGSGLRLRLRVTMISRLGLTVLLALPLALQADGGFEAKCAGAYCTCLSKALDEVAAVRRSIDEGVVVDALGAKASEICNEALQGFSEAVPEATGNAAKEQVFDGKVEQLSGALDAQLKGAFLRQLTLLRSKTLKRFQKEVAGSKNKGKAERDAYVTALRSFKEDAEKSLRPGSDWDYSGELASLQEAIGELYKRTKREEDLKKQAAAQMQSASTFLRIQQQQIQMYQNQLSVGGPTGFNTNFAYHIPDTPVNLVMKYQPGMKTSLNIFTPPETAYPPLGNNHFVDGLTMFNVGLSANIEF
;
A
#
# COMPACT_ATOMS: atom_id res chain seq x y z
N VAL A 1 -13.94 -37.48 -52.83
CA VAL A 1 -14.35 -38.77 -52.23
C VAL A 1 -13.70 -38.82 -50.84
N GLY A 2 -14.35 -38.78 -49.68
CA GLY A 2 -15.74 -38.73 -49.27
C GLY A 2 -15.77 -39.04 -47.76
N LEU A 3 -16.59 -38.30 -47.00
CA LEU A 3 -17.09 -38.57 -45.63
C LEU A 3 -16.03 -38.47 -44.49
N GLY A 4 -16.20 -37.62 -43.47
CA GLY A 4 -17.32 -37.51 -42.51
C GLY A 4 -16.86 -38.15 -41.19
N ARG A 5 -17.00 -37.61 -39.98
CA ARG A 5 -18.07 -36.82 -39.37
C ARG A 5 -17.56 -36.07 -38.12
N ARG A 6 -18.25 -34.98 -37.79
CA ARG A 6 -18.25 -34.28 -36.50
C ARG A 6 -18.91 -35.14 -35.42
N LEU A 7 -18.48 -35.01 -34.17
CA LEU A 7 -19.36 -35.13 -33.01
C LEU A 7 -19.02 -34.02 -32.00
N ARG A 8 -19.98 -33.10 -31.78
CA ARG A 8 -20.11 -32.30 -30.56
C ARG A 8 -20.98 -33.10 -29.60
N LEU A 9 -20.72 -33.02 -28.30
CA LEU A 9 -21.78 -32.96 -27.28
C LEU A 9 -21.27 -32.22 -26.04
N ARG A 10 -22.16 -31.39 -25.50
CA ARG A 10 -22.01 -30.48 -24.36
C ARG A 10 -22.43 -31.16 -23.05
N PHE A 11 -22.10 -30.46 -21.97
CA PHE A 11 -22.77 -30.34 -20.66
C PHE A 11 -22.29 -31.26 -19.52
N GLY A 12 -22.00 -30.59 -18.40
CA GLY A 12 -21.78 -31.17 -17.09
C GLY A 12 -21.33 -30.11 -16.10
N LEU A 13 -22.28 -29.41 -15.48
CA LEU A 13 -22.05 -28.60 -14.29
C LEU A 13 -21.28 -29.42 -13.25
N GLY A 14 -20.17 -28.88 -12.74
CA GLY A 14 -19.40 -29.45 -11.65
C GLY A 14 -19.15 -28.41 -10.57
N LEU A 15 -20.19 -28.17 -9.76
CA LEU A 15 -20.12 -27.44 -8.50
C LEU A 15 -19.14 -28.19 -7.58
N ARG A 16 -17.93 -27.67 -7.34
CA ARG A 16 -17.04 -28.19 -6.30
C ARG A 16 -17.09 -27.28 -5.08
N VAL A 17 -17.94 -27.69 -4.15
CA VAL A 17 -17.84 -27.35 -2.72
C VAL A 17 -16.53 -27.96 -2.20
N TRP A 18 -15.65 -27.14 -1.65
CA TRP A 18 -14.53 -27.61 -0.82
C TRP A 18 -14.66 -26.96 0.54
N ALA A 19 -15.07 -27.77 1.51
CA ALA A 19 -15.07 -27.44 2.91
C ALA A 19 -13.94 -28.21 3.60
N SER A 20 -13.30 -27.52 4.55
CA SER A 20 -12.54 -28.05 5.69
C SER A 20 -11.11 -28.50 5.42
N GLY A 21 -10.18 -27.80 6.08
CA GLY A 21 -8.78 -28.22 6.20
C GLY A 21 -7.98 -27.23 7.03
N LEU A 22 -8.26 -27.16 8.34
CA LEU A 22 -7.40 -26.49 9.32
C LEU A 22 -5.96 -27.01 9.19
N GLY A 23 -5.03 -26.11 8.91
CA GLY A 23 -3.59 -26.37 8.93
C GLY A 23 -2.88 -25.23 9.64
N VAL A 24 -2.80 -25.31 10.96
CA VAL A 24 -2.00 -24.42 11.81
C VAL A 24 -0.53 -24.77 11.61
N ALA A 25 0.20 -23.94 10.86
CA ALA A 25 1.65 -24.06 10.72
C ALA A 25 2.35 -23.29 11.85
N LEU A 26 2.78 -24.03 12.88
CA LEU A 26 3.72 -23.60 13.90
C LEU A 26 5.08 -23.30 13.26
N ARG A 27 5.48 -22.03 13.20
CA ARG A 27 6.81 -21.60 12.75
C ARG A 27 7.75 -21.56 13.96
N LEU A 28 8.64 -22.54 14.05
CA LEU A 28 9.74 -22.59 15.02
C LEU A 28 10.78 -21.49 14.74
N PRO A 29 11.39 -20.88 15.77
CA PRO A 29 12.46 -19.90 15.60
C PRO A 29 13.80 -20.57 15.31
N GLN A 30 14.53 -20.00 14.35
CA GLN A 30 15.83 -20.47 13.89
C GLN A 30 16.94 -20.03 14.87
N ARG A 31 17.72 -21.00 15.35
CA ARG A 31 18.92 -20.83 16.20
C ARG A 31 20.09 -20.26 15.39
N GLN A 32 20.82 -19.30 15.97
CA GLN A 32 22.21 -18.96 15.62
C GLN A 32 23.21 -19.80 16.45
N PRO A 33 24.45 -20.02 15.95
CA PRO A 33 25.45 -20.88 16.60
C PRO A 33 26.24 -20.18 17.71
N LYS A 34 26.70 -21.01 18.66
CA LYS A 34 27.48 -20.70 19.87
C LYS A 34 28.95 -20.41 19.58
N GLY A 35 29.53 -19.50 20.38
CA GLY A 35 30.97 -19.36 20.63
C GLY A 35 31.27 -19.41 22.13
N ASP A 36 32.35 -20.12 22.46
CA ASP A 36 32.79 -20.73 23.73
C ASP A 36 33.21 -19.84 24.93
N ARG A 37 33.05 -20.45 26.14
CA ARG A 37 33.88 -20.38 27.40
C ARG A 37 33.94 -19.06 28.21
N SER A 38 33.94 -19.00 29.56
CA SER A 38 33.83 -19.89 30.74
C SER A 38 33.67 -18.98 32.01
N PRO A 39 33.80 -19.40 33.29
CA PRO A 39 32.67 -19.54 34.22
C PRO A 39 32.75 -18.69 35.52
N SER A 40 31.61 -18.53 36.21
CA SER A 40 31.44 -18.65 37.69
C SER A 40 30.25 -17.83 38.20
N ASN A 41 29.19 -18.50 38.68
CA ASN A 41 28.78 -18.48 40.08
C ASN A 41 27.34 -19.00 40.28
N PHE A 42 27.26 -19.86 41.29
CA PHE A 42 26.10 -20.55 41.83
C PHE A 42 25.03 -19.61 42.39
N GLY A 43 23.77 -20.02 42.30
CA GLY A 43 22.64 -19.42 43.02
C GLY A 43 21.35 -20.22 42.82
N LEU A 44 21.15 -21.23 43.67
CA LEU A 44 19.94 -22.06 43.78
C LEU A 44 18.71 -21.22 44.20
N GLY A 45 17.56 -21.50 43.59
CA GLY A 45 16.26 -20.96 43.98
C GLY A 45 15.11 -21.80 43.44
N LEU A 46 14.68 -22.79 44.24
CA LEU A 46 13.46 -23.57 44.07
C LEU A 46 12.21 -22.68 44.23
N GLY A 47 11.17 -22.90 43.41
CA GLY A 47 9.90 -22.19 43.56
C GLY A 47 8.85 -22.52 42.52
N SER A 48 8.19 -23.66 42.73
CA SER A 48 6.81 -24.03 42.33
C SER A 48 5.89 -22.95 41.74
N GLY A 49 5.16 -23.29 40.66
CA GLY A 49 4.02 -22.48 40.22
C GLY A 49 3.40 -22.88 38.88
N LEU A 50 2.88 -24.10 38.77
CA LEU A 50 2.04 -24.54 37.65
C LEU A 50 0.73 -23.72 37.66
N ARG A 51 0.52 -22.82 36.69
CA ARG A 51 -0.80 -22.22 36.41
C ARG A 51 -1.11 -22.33 34.92
N LEU A 52 -1.92 -23.34 34.58
CA LEU A 52 -2.70 -23.37 33.35
C LEU A 52 -3.58 -22.11 33.31
N ARG A 53 -3.37 -21.25 32.32
CA ARG A 53 -4.37 -20.24 31.93
C ARG A 53 -5.02 -20.70 30.64
N LEU A 54 -6.24 -21.23 30.76
CA LEU A 54 -7.22 -21.24 29.68
C LEU A 54 -7.41 -19.78 29.21
N ARG A 55 -7.06 -19.48 27.95
CA ARG A 55 -7.55 -18.28 27.27
C ARG A 55 -8.89 -18.62 26.64
N VAL A 56 -9.94 -18.34 27.40
CA VAL A 56 -11.31 -18.23 26.90
C VAL A 56 -11.39 -17.00 26.00
N THR A 57 -11.91 -17.23 24.80
CA THR A 57 -12.36 -16.24 23.82
C THR A 57 -13.37 -15.28 24.47
N MET A 58 -13.04 -13.99 24.54
CA MET A 58 -14.04 -12.93 24.73
C MET A 58 -13.96 -11.96 23.55
N ILE A 59 -14.99 -12.05 22.73
CA ILE A 59 -15.38 -11.04 21.74
C ILE A 59 -15.73 -9.78 22.54
N SER A 60 -14.87 -8.78 22.42
CA SER A 60 -15.02 -7.48 23.07
C SER A 60 -16.16 -6.70 22.40
N ARG A 61 -17.41 -6.97 22.79
CA ARG A 61 -18.53 -6.03 22.66
C ARG A 61 -18.39 -4.98 23.76
N LEU A 62 -17.54 -3.99 23.51
CA LEU A 62 -17.44 -2.79 24.34
C LEU A 62 -18.49 -1.78 23.89
N GLY A 63 -19.34 -1.38 24.84
CA GLY A 63 -19.72 0.02 25.02
C GLY A 63 -20.99 0.51 24.32
N LEU A 64 -22.15 0.01 24.73
CA LEU A 64 -23.38 0.82 24.70
C LEU A 64 -24.27 0.50 25.90
N THR A 65 -23.73 0.66 27.11
CA THR A 65 -24.54 0.83 28.32
C THR A 65 -25.00 2.27 28.36
N VAL A 66 -26.10 2.57 27.67
CA VAL A 66 -26.92 3.75 27.97
C VAL A 66 -27.56 3.48 29.32
N LEU A 67 -26.98 4.11 30.33
CA LEU A 67 -27.44 4.11 31.70
C LEU A 67 -28.63 5.09 31.79
N LEU A 68 -29.81 4.64 31.35
CA LEU A 68 -31.08 5.33 31.57
C LEU A 68 -31.87 4.57 32.63
N ALA A 69 -31.61 4.90 33.89
CA ALA A 69 -32.50 4.58 34.98
C ALA A 69 -32.37 5.67 36.05
N LEU A 70 -33.19 6.72 35.92
CA LEU A 70 -33.70 7.48 37.07
C LEU A 70 -34.96 8.25 36.63
N PRO A 71 -36.16 7.85 37.07
CA PRO A 71 -37.29 8.75 37.20
C PRO A 71 -37.54 8.97 38.69
N LEU A 72 -37.27 10.18 39.18
CA LEU A 72 -37.84 10.64 40.45
C LEU A 72 -38.71 11.87 40.21
N ALA A 73 -40.02 11.58 40.21
CA ALA A 73 -41.13 12.42 40.62
C ALA A 73 -41.33 13.77 39.90
N LEU A 74 -42.42 13.83 39.11
CA LEU A 74 -43.56 14.65 39.51
C LEU A 74 -44.86 14.04 38.96
N GLN A 75 -45.84 13.89 39.83
CA GLN A 75 -47.14 13.27 39.59
C GLN A 75 -48.03 14.21 38.76
N ALA A 76 -48.10 13.98 37.45
CA ALA A 76 -49.21 14.40 36.60
C ALA A 76 -49.23 13.53 35.33
N ASP A 77 -50.32 12.81 35.09
CA ASP A 77 -50.65 12.23 33.78
C ASP A 77 -49.71 11.12 33.22
N GLY A 78 -49.26 10.19 34.07
CA GLY A 78 -48.35 9.09 33.69
C GLY A 78 -48.80 8.17 32.54
N GLY A 79 -50.05 8.28 32.09
CA GLY A 79 -50.54 7.58 30.90
C GLY A 79 -50.04 8.14 29.57
N PHE A 80 -49.82 9.46 29.45
CA PHE A 80 -49.34 10.07 28.21
C PHE A 80 -47.84 9.83 28.02
N GLU A 81 -47.04 10.11 29.06
CA GLU A 81 -45.59 9.89 29.02
C GLU A 81 -45.25 8.41 28.79
N ALA A 82 -45.98 7.48 29.40
CA ALA A 82 -45.80 6.05 29.15
C ALA A 82 -46.14 5.64 27.70
N LYS A 83 -47.18 6.24 27.10
CA LYS A 83 -47.53 6.01 25.69
C LYS A 83 -46.47 6.60 24.76
N CYS A 84 -45.99 7.81 25.02
CA CYS A 84 -44.88 8.43 24.27
C CYS A 84 -43.60 7.61 24.39
N ALA A 85 -43.26 7.12 25.59
CA ALA A 85 -42.10 6.25 25.79
C ALA A 85 -42.25 4.91 25.05
N GLY A 86 -43.45 4.32 25.06
CA GLY A 86 -43.76 3.12 24.29
C GLY A 86 -43.60 3.34 22.78
N ALA A 87 -44.24 4.38 22.23
CA ALA A 87 -44.13 4.76 20.83
C ALA A 87 -42.67 5.04 20.44
N TYR A 88 -41.94 5.79 21.26
CA TYR A 88 -40.51 6.07 21.08
C TYR A 88 -39.68 4.79 20.95
N CYS A 89 -39.80 3.86 21.90
CA CYS A 89 -39.05 2.60 21.87
C CYS A 89 -39.40 1.76 20.64
N THR A 90 -40.65 1.76 20.22
CA THR A 90 -41.13 0.97 19.08
C THR A 90 -40.63 1.57 17.75
N CYS A 91 -40.70 2.89 17.58
CA CYS A 91 -40.19 3.57 16.39
C CYS A 91 -38.66 3.51 16.32
N LEU A 92 -37.99 3.74 17.45
CA LEU A 92 -36.53 3.68 17.54
C LEU A 92 -36.01 2.28 17.23
N SER A 93 -36.62 1.22 17.77
CA SER A 93 -36.18 -0.16 17.47
C SER A 93 -36.31 -0.50 15.99
N LYS A 94 -37.45 -0.18 15.36
CA LYS A 94 -37.65 -0.40 13.91
C LYS A 94 -36.64 0.36 13.06
N ALA A 95 -36.46 1.66 13.33
CA ALA A 95 -35.50 2.47 12.61
C ALA A 95 -34.06 2.00 12.84
N LEU A 96 -33.71 1.55 14.05
CA LEU A 96 -32.39 0.97 14.33
C LEU A 96 -32.14 -0.35 13.59
N ASP A 97 -33.16 -1.17 13.35
CA ASP A 97 -33.03 -2.38 12.55
C ASP A 97 -32.69 -2.06 11.09
N GLU A 98 -33.31 -1.02 10.52
CA GLU A 98 -33.00 -0.53 9.17
C GLU A 98 -31.60 0.09 9.10
N VAL A 99 -31.24 0.93 10.08
CA VAL A 99 -29.86 1.47 10.19
C VAL A 99 -28.85 0.34 10.32
N ALA A 100 -29.17 -0.72 11.07
CA ALA A 100 -28.31 -1.89 11.19
C ALA A 100 -28.17 -2.65 9.87
N ALA A 101 -29.22 -2.74 9.05
CA ALA A 101 -29.14 -3.33 7.71
C ALA A 101 -28.23 -2.53 6.79
N VAL A 102 -28.38 -1.19 6.77
CA VAL A 102 -27.49 -0.29 6.03
C VAL A 102 -26.04 -0.45 6.51
N ARG A 103 -25.82 -0.43 7.82
CA ARG A 103 -24.49 -0.59 8.42
C ARG A 103 -23.84 -1.93 8.09
N ARG A 104 -24.59 -3.03 8.06
CA ARG A 104 -24.08 -4.35 7.66
C ARG A 104 -23.58 -4.34 6.22
N SER A 105 -24.35 -3.75 5.29
CA SER A 105 -23.92 -3.66 3.89
C SER A 105 -22.60 -2.87 3.73
N ILE A 106 -22.45 -1.80 4.51
CA ILE A 106 -21.22 -1.00 4.56
C ILE A 106 -20.08 -1.84 5.16
N ASP A 107 -20.31 -2.55 6.26
CA ASP A 107 -19.30 -3.40 6.91
C ASP A 107 -18.83 -4.56 6.00
N GLU A 108 -19.69 -5.05 5.10
CA GLU A 108 -19.35 -6.02 4.04
C GLU A 108 -18.51 -5.43 2.90
N GLY A 109 -18.29 -4.11 2.91
CA GLY A 109 -17.52 -3.38 1.90
C GLY A 109 -18.33 -2.91 0.70
N VAL A 110 -19.66 -2.95 0.78
CA VAL A 110 -20.56 -2.42 -0.25
C VAL A 110 -20.74 -0.92 -0.04
N VAL A 111 -20.55 -0.14 -1.10
CA VAL A 111 -20.86 1.30 -1.07
C VAL A 111 -22.36 1.46 -1.30
N VAL A 112 -23.05 2.09 -0.35
CA VAL A 112 -24.48 2.34 -0.47
C VAL A 112 -24.68 3.61 -1.29
N ASP A 113 -25.25 3.45 -2.49
CA ASP A 113 -25.60 4.60 -3.33
C ASP A 113 -26.65 5.47 -2.62
N ALA A 114 -26.42 6.79 -2.66
CA ALA A 114 -27.30 7.80 -2.05
C ALA A 114 -27.62 7.54 -0.56
N LEU A 115 -26.62 7.16 0.24
CA LEU A 115 -26.76 6.95 1.69
C LEU A 115 -27.43 8.16 2.38
N GLY A 116 -27.16 9.38 1.93
CA GLY A 116 -27.74 10.60 2.50
C GLY A 116 -29.27 10.67 2.35
N ALA A 117 -29.78 10.26 1.19
CA ALA A 117 -31.22 10.20 0.94
C ALA A 117 -31.88 9.11 1.81
N LYS A 118 -31.29 7.92 1.89
CA LYS A 118 -31.77 6.82 2.73
C LYS A 118 -31.76 7.20 4.22
N ALA A 119 -30.72 7.88 4.68
CA ALA A 119 -30.63 8.38 6.05
C ALA A 119 -31.75 9.39 6.37
N SER A 120 -32.11 10.24 5.41
CA SER A 120 -33.24 11.15 5.56
C SER A 120 -34.58 10.41 5.57
N GLU A 121 -34.74 9.40 4.72
CA GLU A 121 -35.94 8.57 4.64
C GLU A 121 -36.20 7.86 5.97
N ILE A 122 -35.20 7.15 6.52
CA ILE A 122 -35.30 6.47 7.82
C ILE A 122 -35.70 7.43 8.95
N CYS A 123 -35.09 8.62 8.98
CA CYS A 123 -35.44 9.64 9.98
C CYS A 123 -36.87 10.15 9.81
N ASN A 124 -37.30 10.43 8.57
CA ASN A 124 -38.65 10.94 8.30
C ASN A 124 -39.72 9.89 8.62
N GLU A 125 -39.50 8.63 8.25
CA GLU A 125 -40.39 7.52 8.56
C GLU A 125 -40.50 7.27 10.07
N ALA A 126 -39.38 7.34 10.80
CA ALA A 126 -39.38 7.21 12.26
C ALA A 126 -40.15 8.36 12.93
N LEU A 127 -39.96 9.59 12.46
CA LEU A 127 -40.66 10.78 12.99
C LEU A 127 -42.15 10.77 12.66
N GLN A 128 -42.51 10.37 11.44
CA GLN A 128 -43.91 10.21 11.03
C GLN A 128 -44.57 9.10 11.85
N GLY A 129 -43.94 7.93 11.96
CA GLY A 129 -44.45 6.81 12.75
C GLY A 129 -44.59 7.15 14.24
N PHE A 130 -43.68 7.97 14.78
CA PHE A 130 -43.83 8.49 16.14
C PHE A 130 -45.02 9.45 16.26
N SER A 131 -45.20 10.36 15.30
CA SER A 131 -46.30 11.33 15.31
C SER A 131 -47.68 10.66 15.17
N GLU A 132 -47.77 9.58 14.39
CA GLU A 132 -49.01 8.80 14.23
C GLU A 132 -49.32 7.91 15.44
N ALA A 133 -48.30 7.41 16.14
CA ALA A 133 -48.46 6.52 17.28
C ALA A 133 -48.78 7.25 18.59
N VAL A 134 -48.48 8.54 18.68
CA VAL A 134 -48.73 9.35 19.87
C VAL A 134 -50.08 10.08 19.74
N PRO A 135 -50.97 10.00 20.74
CA PRO A 135 -52.23 10.77 20.73
C PRO A 135 -51.95 12.27 20.73
N GLU A 136 -52.78 13.07 20.06
CA GLU A 136 -52.58 14.52 19.94
C GLU A 136 -52.44 15.18 21.34
N ALA A 137 -51.40 16.01 21.49
CA ALA A 137 -51.11 16.75 22.72
C ALA A 137 -51.95 18.04 22.88
N THR A 138 -52.93 18.24 22.01
CA THR A 138 -53.65 19.51 21.80
C THR A 138 -54.20 20.09 23.10
N GLY A 139 -53.71 21.29 23.46
CA GLY A 139 -54.21 22.09 24.58
C GLY A 139 -53.49 21.91 25.92
N ASN A 140 -52.40 21.13 26.00
CA ASN A 140 -51.58 21.00 27.21
C ASN A 140 -50.09 21.24 26.92
N ALA A 141 -49.58 22.40 27.33
CA ALA A 141 -48.18 22.78 27.16
C ALA A 141 -47.19 21.76 27.74
N ALA A 142 -47.53 21.09 28.86
CA ALA A 142 -46.69 20.04 29.44
C ALA A 142 -46.61 18.78 28.56
N LYS A 143 -47.67 18.43 27.83
CA LYS A 143 -47.70 17.27 26.92
C LYS A 143 -46.94 17.56 25.64
N GLU A 144 -47.06 18.79 25.13
CA GLU A 144 -46.26 19.28 24.01
C GLU A 144 -44.76 19.24 24.35
N GLN A 145 -44.36 19.72 25.52
CA GLN A 145 -42.96 19.67 25.95
C GLN A 145 -42.40 18.23 26.05
N VAL A 146 -43.20 17.28 26.55
CA VAL A 146 -42.81 15.86 26.60
C VAL A 146 -42.70 15.26 25.20
N PHE A 147 -43.60 15.64 24.30
CA PHE A 147 -43.57 15.19 22.90
C PHE A 147 -42.31 15.71 22.19
N ASP A 148 -42.05 17.03 22.25
CA ASP A 148 -40.90 17.67 21.62
C ASP A 148 -39.58 17.09 22.15
N GLY A 149 -39.47 16.92 23.47
CA GLY A 149 -38.30 16.31 24.08
C GLY A 149 -38.05 14.86 23.62
N LYS A 150 -39.11 14.10 23.30
CA LYS A 150 -38.98 12.74 22.75
C LYS A 150 -38.64 12.73 21.27
N VAL A 151 -39.14 13.69 20.50
CA VAL A 151 -38.77 13.90 19.10
C VAL A 151 -37.29 14.26 18.97
N GLU A 152 -36.78 15.16 19.81
CA GLU A 152 -35.36 15.51 19.86
C GLU A 152 -34.49 14.30 20.27
N GLN A 153 -34.92 13.53 21.27
CA GLN A 153 -34.22 12.30 21.67
C GLN A 153 -34.18 11.27 20.53
N LEU A 154 -35.29 11.11 19.78
CA LEU A 154 -35.40 10.13 18.71
C LEU A 154 -34.49 10.52 17.53
N SER A 155 -34.59 11.78 17.10
CA SER A 155 -33.76 12.31 16.02
C SER A 155 -32.27 12.30 16.38
N GLY A 156 -31.91 12.67 17.62
CA GLY A 156 -30.52 12.62 18.10
C GLY A 156 -29.95 11.20 18.16
N ALA A 157 -30.75 10.23 18.62
CA ALA A 157 -30.33 8.83 18.68
C ALA A 157 -30.11 8.23 17.29
N LEU A 158 -31.01 8.52 16.33
CA LEU A 158 -30.88 8.06 14.95
C LEU A 158 -29.71 8.74 14.23
N ASP A 159 -29.55 10.06 14.39
CA ASP A 159 -28.45 10.79 13.76
C ASP A 159 -27.08 10.27 14.21
N ALA A 160 -26.91 9.99 15.51
CA ALA A 160 -25.66 9.43 16.03
C ALA A 160 -25.29 8.07 15.38
N GLN A 161 -26.29 7.19 15.15
CA GLN A 161 -26.05 5.89 14.52
C GLN A 161 -25.78 6.01 13.02
N LEU A 162 -26.52 6.88 12.34
CA LEU A 162 -26.35 7.14 10.92
C LEU A 162 -25.01 7.84 10.62
N LYS A 163 -24.57 8.78 11.47
CA LYS A 163 -23.25 9.42 11.39
C LYS A 163 -22.13 8.38 11.49
N GLY A 164 -22.30 7.39 12.37
CA GLY A 164 -21.38 6.25 12.47
C GLY A 164 -21.29 5.42 11.18
N ALA A 165 -22.41 5.21 10.49
CA ALA A 165 -22.45 4.52 9.20
C ALA A 165 -21.82 5.38 8.08
N PHE A 166 -22.09 6.68 8.06
CA PHE A 166 -21.52 7.65 7.13
C PHE A 166 -19.99 7.68 7.18
N LEU A 167 -19.40 7.81 8.37
CA LEU A 167 -17.95 7.82 8.53
C LEU A 167 -17.30 6.53 8.01
N ARG A 168 -17.92 5.38 8.25
CA ARG A 168 -17.45 4.10 7.70
C ARG A 168 -17.53 4.08 6.17
N GLN A 169 -18.63 4.55 5.60
CA GLN A 169 -18.77 4.66 4.15
C GLN A 169 -17.69 5.56 3.54
N LEU A 170 -17.33 6.69 4.17
CA LEU A 170 -16.23 7.54 3.71
C LEU A 170 -14.89 6.79 3.68
N THR A 171 -14.58 6.00 4.71
CA THR A 171 -13.34 5.20 4.72
C THR A 171 -13.30 4.16 3.60
N LEU A 172 -14.45 3.57 3.26
CA LEU A 172 -14.56 2.64 2.13
C LEU A 172 -14.39 3.36 0.81
N LEU A 173 -15.05 4.50 0.61
CA LEU A 173 -14.91 5.34 -0.57
C LEU A 173 -13.44 5.73 -0.77
N ARG A 174 -12.75 6.18 0.28
CA ARG A 174 -11.32 6.48 0.24
C ARG A 174 -10.51 5.26 -0.24
N SER A 175 -10.76 4.09 0.34
CA SER A 175 -10.05 2.85 -0.04
C SER A 175 -10.31 2.45 -1.50
N LYS A 176 -11.54 2.61 -1.99
CA LYS A 176 -11.95 2.31 -3.36
C LYS A 176 -11.30 3.28 -4.35
N THR A 177 -11.29 4.56 -4.03
CA THR A 177 -10.65 5.62 -4.82
C THR A 177 -9.14 5.41 -4.90
N LEU A 178 -8.48 5.07 -3.79
CA LEU A 178 -7.04 4.75 -3.78
C LEU A 178 -6.72 3.54 -4.65
N LYS A 179 -7.51 2.46 -4.56
CA LYS A 179 -7.33 1.27 -5.41
C LYS A 179 -7.50 1.61 -6.90
N ARG A 180 -8.51 2.43 -7.23
CA ARG A 180 -8.75 2.89 -8.61
C ARG A 180 -7.57 3.73 -9.12
N PHE A 181 -7.11 4.68 -8.31
CA PHE A 181 -5.95 5.53 -8.62
C PHE A 181 -4.70 4.69 -8.90
N GLN A 182 -4.36 3.74 -8.01
CA GLN A 182 -3.20 2.86 -8.20
C GLN A 182 -3.30 2.05 -9.50
N LYS A 183 -4.49 1.52 -9.82
CA LYS A 183 -4.73 0.77 -11.06
C LYS A 183 -4.54 1.64 -12.31
N GLU A 184 -5.03 2.87 -12.27
CA GLU A 184 -4.94 3.82 -13.38
C GLU A 184 -3.49 4.27 -13.64
N VAL A 185 -2.75 4.57 -12.57
CA VAL A 185 -1.33 4.91 -12.65
C VAL A 185 -0.49 3.73 -13.16
N ALA A 186 -0.73 2.52 -12.65
CA ALA A 186 0.01 1.32 -13.08
C ALA A 186 -0.25 0.93 -14.55
N GLY A 187 -1.45 1.20 -15.06
CA GLY A 187 -1.83 0.90 -16.44
C GLY A 187 -1.34 1.89 -17.49
N SER A 188 -0.84 3.07 -17.08
CA SER A 188 -0.48 4.14 -18.00
C SER A 188 0.98 4.06 -18.46
N LYS A 189 1.20 4.24 -19.76
CA LYS A 189 2.53 4.38 -20.37
C LYS A 189 3.14 5.77 -20.12
N ASN A 190 2.31 6.80 -19.95
CA ASN A 190 2.72 8.19 -19.72
C ASN A 190 2.44 8.58 -18.27
N LYS A 191 3.32 8.12 -17.36
CA LYS A 191 3.14 8.26 -15.91
C LYS A 191 2.86 9.70 -15.48
N GLY A 192 3.71 10.67 -15.82
CA GLY A 192 3.57 12.04 -15.30
C GLY A 192 2.32 12.83 -15.75
N LYS A 193 1.68 12.49 -16.88
CA LYS A 193 0.40 13.10 -17.28
C LYS A 193 -0.78 12.32 -16.71
N ALA A 194 -0.77 11.00 -16.86
CA ALA A 194 -1.83 10.14 -16.36
C ALA A 194 -1.96 10.19 -14.84
N GLU A 195 -0.85 10.38 -14.12
CA GLU A 195 -0.85 10.60 -12.68
C GLU A 195 -1.63 11.85 -12.28
N ARG A 196 -1.42 12.98 -12.97
CA ARG A 196 -2.14 14.22 -12.70
C ARG A 196 -3.62 14.10 -13.04
N ASP A 197 -3.93 13.50 -14.19
CA ASP A 197 -5.30 13.28 -14.63
C ASP A 197 -6.05 12.31 -13.69
N ALA A 198 -5.38 11.25 -13.23
CA ALA A 198 -5.91 10.28 -12.26
C ALA A 198 -6.14 10.91 -10.88
N TYR A 199 -5.27 11.83 -10.43
CA TYR A 199 -5.47 12.57 -9.18
C TYR A 199 -6.74 13.42 -9.20
N VAL A 200 -6.89 14.24 -10.25
CA VAL A 200 -8.08 15.09 -10.40
C VAL A 200 -9.34 14.25 -10.48
N THR A 201 -9.30 13.15 -11.23
CA THR A 201 -10.42 12.21 -11.38
C THR A 201 -10.77 11.54 -10.05
N ALA A 202 -9.77 11.08 -9.30
CA ALA A 202 -9.94 10.48 -7.99
C ALA A 202 -10.63 11.43 -7.01
N LEU A 203 -10.12 12.66 -6.88
CA LEU A 203 -10.72 13.66 -5.99
C LEU A 203 -12.15 14.03 -6.38
N ARG A 204 -12.41 14.25 -7.68
CA ARG A 204 -13.76 14.54 -8.16
C ARG A 204 -14.72 13.41 -7.82
N SER A 205 -14.35 12.16 -8.13
CA SER A 205 -15.22 11.01 -7.86
C SER A 205 -15.46 10.81 -6.36
N PHE A 206 -14.46 11.04 -5.52
CA PHE A 206 -14.63 10.97 -4.07
C PHE A 206 -15.60 12.05 -3.56
N LYS A 207 -15.46 13.30 -4.03
CA LYS A 207 -16.36 14.40 -3.64
C LYS A 207 -17.81 14.11 -4.05
N GLU A 208 -18.03 13.71 -5.29
CA GLU A 208 -19.37 13.38 -5.81
C GLU A 208 -20.03 12.24 -5.00
N ASP A 209 -19.28 11.20 -4.66
CA ASP A 209 -19.81 10.07 -3.89
C ASP A 209 -19.99 10.41 -2.39
N ALA A 210 -19.11 11.27 -1.83
CA ALA A 210 -19.25 11.77 -0.47
C ALA A 210 -20.46 12.71 -0.33
N GLU A 211 -20.70 13.59 -1.29
CA GLU A 211 -21.87 14.48 -1.32
C GLU A 211 -23.19 13.72 -1.37
N LYS A 212 -23.26 12.64 -2.17
CA LYS A 212 -24.44 11.73 -2.18
C LYS A 212 -24.64 11.01 -0.85
N SER A 213 -23.60 10.91 -0.04
CA SER A 213 -23.64 10.27 1.27
C SER A 213 -24.03 11.24 2.40
N LEU A 214 -24.04 12.55 2.14
CA LEU A 214 -24.44 13.57 3.11
C LEU A 214 -25.95 13.60 3.28
N ARG A 215 -26.40 13.58 4.53
CA ARG A 215 -27.81 13.79 4.86
C ARG A 215 -28.16 15.28 4.74
N PRO A 216 -29.22 15.64 4.01
CA PRO A 216 -29.66 17.03 3.91
C PRO A 216 -30.05 17.58 5.29
N GLY A 217 -29.53 18.76 5.63
CA GLY A 217 -29.80 19.42 6.91
C GLY A 217 -29.01 18.89 8.11
N SER A 218 -28.07 17.96 7.92
CA SER A 218 -27.14 17.54 9.00
C SER A 218 -25.87 18.39 9.05
N ASP A 219 -25.16 18.32 10.18
CA ASP A 219 -23.84 18.92 10.41
C ASP A 219 -22.68 18.03 9.91
N TRP A 220 -22.97 16.98 9.15
CA TRP A 220 -21.95 16.01 8.75
C TRP A 220 -21.00 16.62 7.71
N ASP A 221 -19.71 16.31 7.83
CA ASP A 221 -18.67 16.79 6.94
C ASP A 221 -17.72 15.65 6.54
N TYR A 222 -17.17 15.75 5.34
CA TYR A 222 -16.19 14.83 4.76
C TYR A 222 -14.80 15.46 4.59
N SER A 223 -14.61 16.73 4.97
CA SER A 223 -13.35 17.48 4.81
C SER A 223 -12.12 16.74 5.37
N GLY A 224 -12.25 16.13 6.54
CA GLY A 224 -11.16 15.35 7.17
C GLY A 224 -10.76 14.12 6.36
N GLU A 225 -11.73 13.40 5.80
CA GLU A 225 -11.46 12.23 4.95
C GLU A 225 -10.90 12.62 3.58
N LEU A 226 -11.32 13.79 3.06
CA LEU A 226 -10.75 14.36 1.85
C LEU A 226 -9.28 14.74 2.05
N ALA A 227 -8.94 15.39 3.16
CA ALA A 227 -7.55 15.72 3.50
C ALA A 227 -6.70 14.46 3.63
N SER A 228 -7.23 13.42 4.30
CA SER A 228 -6.55 12.12 4.41
C SER A 228 -6.35 11.43 3.04
N LEU A 229 -7.32 11.51 2.13
CA LEU A 229 -7.17 11.00 0.76
C LEU A 229 -6.05 11.74 0.00
N GLN A 230 -6.01 13.07 0.10
CA GLN A 230 -4.96 13.87 -0.54
C GLN A 230 -3.57 13.52 -0.01
N GLU A 231 -3.43 13.36 1.31
CA GLU A 231 -2.18 12.93 1.94
C GLU A 231 -1.77 11.53 1.47
N ALA A 232 -2.69 10.57 1.48
CA ALA A 232 -2.42 9.19 1.04
C ALA A 232 -1.98 9.13 -0.43
N ILE A 233 -2.61 9.90 -1.32
CA ILE A 233 -2.17 9.98 -2.71
C ILE A 233 -0.80 10.66 -2.81
N GLY A 234 -0.56 11.73 -2.03
CA GLY A 234 0.74 12.40 -1.92
C GLY A 234 1.87 11.46 -1.48
N GLU A 235 1.61 10.58 -0.52
CA GLU A 235 2.56 9.57 -0.07
C GLU A 235 2.81 8.50 -1.15
N LEU A 236 1.76 8.05 -1.85
CA LEU A 236 1.90 7.13 -2.98
C LEU A 236 2.78 7.71 -4.08
N TYR A 237 2.70 9.01 -4.36
CA TYR A 237 3.61 9.66 -5.31
C TYR A 237 5.07 9.60 -4.85
N LYS A 238 5.33 9.99 -3.60
CA LYS A 238 6.69 9.96 -3.03
C LYS A 238 7.26 8.55 -3.07
N ARG A 239 6.45 7.55 -2.75
CA ARG A 239 6.84 6.14 -2.79
C ARG A 239 7.13 5.67 -4.21
N THR A 240 6.24 5.96 -5.16
CA THR A 240 6.41 5.55 -6.57
C THR A 240 7.68 6.16 -7.16
N LYS A 241 7.95 7.44 -6.90
CA LYS A 241 9.18 8.10 -7.35
C LYS A 241 10.44 7.45 -6.77
N ARG A 242 10.45 7.17 -5.46
CA ARG A 242 11.57 6.45 -4.82
C ARG A 242 11.78 5.07 -5.41
N GLU A 243 10.71 4.32 -5.68
CA GLU A 243 10.80 3.01 -6.31
C GLU A 243 11.36 3.08 -7.75
N GLU A 244 11.01 4.12 -8.50
CA GLU A 244 11.58 4.36 -9.83
C GLU A 244 13.06 4.74 -9.78
N ASP A 245 13.45 5.58 -8.84
CA ASP A 245 14.85 5.98 -8.66
C ASP A 245 15.71 4.78 -8.24
N LEU A 246 15.22 3.93 -7.33
CA LEU A 246 15.87 2.68 -6.95
C LEU A 246 15.99 1.70 -8.13
N LYS A 247 14.94 1.58 -8.97
CA LYS A 247 15.00 0.75 -10.18
C LYS A 247 16.03 1.26 -11.18
N LYS A 248 16.13 2.57 -11.39
CA LYS A 248 17.15 3.18 -12.25
C LYS A 248 18.56 2.94 -11.71
N GLN A 249 18.76 3.12 -10.40
CA GLN A 249 20.04 2.86 -9.76
C GLN A 249 20.45 1.38 -9.87
N ALA A 250 19.51 0.46 -9.62
CA ALA A 250 19.74 -0.97 -9.77
C ALA A 250 20.03 -1.36 -11.23
N ALA A 251 19.31 -0.76 -12.20
CA ALA A 251 19.55 -0.99 -13.62
C ALA A 251 20.94 -0.48 -14.04
N ALA A 252 21.37 0.69 -13.56
CA ALA A 252 22.70 1.23 -13.81
C ALA A 252 23.81 0.33 -13.22
N GLN A 253 23.60 -0.20 -12.01
CA GLN A 253 24.51 -1.17 -11.40
C GLN A 253 24.58 -2.47 -12.21
N MET A 254 23.45 -3.00 -12.66
CA MET A 254 23.41 -4.20 -13.50
C MET A 254 24.10 -3.98 -14.85
N GLN A 255 23.94 -2.80 -15.48
CA GLN A 255 24.63 -2.45 -16.71
C GLN A 255 26.15 -2.42 -16.51
N SER A 256 26.63 -1.81 -15.43
CA SER A 256 28.05 -1.77 -15.07
C SER A 256 28.61 -3.18 -14.83
N ALA A 257 27.92 -4.00 -14.04
CA ALA A 257 28.31 -5.39 -13.77
C ALA A 257 28.36 -6.23 -15.06
N SER A 258 27.39 -6.08 -15.97
CA SER A 258 27.38 -6.79 -17.24
C SER A 258 28.55 -6.39 -18.15
N THR A 259 28.93 -5.12 -18.13
CA THR A 259 30.08 -4.59 -18.88
C THR A 259 31.38 -5.18 -18.34
N PHE A 260 31.53 -5.24 -17.02
CA PHE A 260 32.69 -5.83 -16.37
C PHE A 260 32.87 -7.32 -16.71
N LEU A 261 31.80 -8.11 -16.66
CA LEU A 261 31.84 -9.53 -17.02
C LEU A 261 32.21 -9.74 -18.50
N ARG A 262 31.72 -8.88 -19.40
CA ARG A 262 32.08 -8.93 -20.82
C ARG A 262 33.56 -8.65 -21.04
N ILE A 263 34.13 -7.69 -20.33
CA ILE A 263 35.56 -7.37 -20.38
C ILE A 263 36.39 -8.56 -19.87
N GLN A 264 35.99 -9.22 -18.79
CA GLN A 264 36.68 -10.42 -18.29
C GLN A 264 36.71 -11.56 -19.32
N GLN A 265 35.60 -11.82 -20.01
CA GLN A 265 35.57 -12.84 -21.06
C GLN A 265 36.51 -12.50 -22.23
N GLN A 266 36.57 -11.24 -22.64
CA GLN A 266 37.50 -10.80 -23.69
C GLN A 266 38.95 -10.97 -23.27
N GLN A 267 39.30 -10.64 -22.02
CA GLN A 267 40.65 -10.83 -21.50
C GLN A 267 41.04 -12.32 -21.48
N ILE A 268 40.15 -13.21 -21.04
CA ILE A 268 40.41 -14.65 -21.03
C ILE A 268 40.68 -15.19 -22.44
N GLN A 269 39.95 -14.72 -23.46
CA GLN A 269 40.20 -15.12 -24.85
C GLN A 269 41.56 -14.63 -25.36
N MET A 270 41.98 -13.41 -24.99
CA MET A 270 43.31 -12.91 -25.34
C MET A 270 44.41 -13.74 -24.67
N TYR A 271 44.26 -14.10 -23.39
CA TYR A 271 45.20 -14.98 -22.69
C TYR A 271 45.26 -16.38 -23.32
N GLN A 272 44.13 -16.95 -23.72
CA GLN A 272 44.10 -18.26 -24.38
C GLN A 272 44.79 -18.24 -25.74
N ASN A 273 44.58 -17.21 -26.57
CA ASN A 273 45.28 -17.06 -27.85
C ASN A 273 46.80 -16.89 -27.68
N GLN A 274 47.23 -16.22 -26.61
CA GLN A 274 48.65 -16.07 -26.29
C GLN A 274 49.28 -17.40 -25.82
N LEU A 275 48.50 -18.28 -25.20
CA LEU A 275 48.96 -19.60 -24.75
C LEU A 275 48.88 -20.68 -25.85
N SER A 276 47.98 -20.57 -26.83
CA SER A 276 47.82 -21.55 -27.91
C SER A 276 48.84 -21.39 -29.05
N VAL A 277 49.46 -20.22 -29.19
CA VAL A 277 50.58 -20.01 -30.12
C VAL A 277 51.87 -20.34 -29.37
N GLY A 278 52.28 -21.61 -29.42
CA GLY A 278 53.45 -22.09 -28.70
C GLY A 278 54.75 -21.36 -29.07
N GLY A 279 55.33 -20.66 -28.09
CA GLY A 279 56.76 -20.32 -27.99
C GLY A 279 57.11 -18.82 -28.01
N PRO A 280 58.23 -18.36 -27.37
CA PRO A 280 58.99 -18.93 -26.25
C PRO A 280 58.53 -18.32 -24.90
N THR A 281 59.01 -18.87 -23.79
CA THR A 281 58.88 -18.31 -22.43
C THR A 281 59.48 -16.91 -22.38
N GLY A 282 58.64 -15.92 -22.61
CA GLY A 282 59.01 -14.52 -22.59
C GLY A 282 58.18 -13.80 -21.55
N PHE A 283 58.84 -13.17 -20.58
CA PHE A 283 58.14 -12.28 -19.67
C PHE A 283 57.54 -11.12 -20.49
N ASN A 284 56.25 -10.87 -20.34
CA ASN A 284 55.63 -9.66 -20.86
C ASN A 284 55.56 -8.67 -19.71
N THR A 285 56.31 -7.57 -19.82
CA THR A 285 56.27 -6.49 -18.84
C THR A 285 55.49 -5.33 -19.42
N ASN A 286 54.40 -4.97 -18.74
CA ASN A 286 53.63 -3.78 -19.02
C ASN A 286 53.88 -2.77 -17.90
N PHE A 287 54.40 -1.61 -18.25
CA PHE A 287 54.60 -0.50 -17.33
C PHE A 287 53.61 0.58 -17.68
N ALA A 288 52.77 0.93 -16.72
CA ALA A 288 51.82 2.03 -16.87
C ALA A 288 52.05 3.00 -15.71
N TYR A 289 52.41 4.24 -16.05
CA TYR A 289 52.69 5.30 -15.11
C TYR A 289 51.77 6.49 -15.38
N HIS A 290 51.14 6.97 -14.30
CA HIS A 290 50.30 8.14 -14.31
C HIS A 290 51.06 9.27 -13.61
N ILE A 291 51.24 10.40 -14.30
CA ILE A 291 51.90 11.58 -13.73
C ILE A 291 50.84 12.35 -12.93
N PRO A 292 50.98 12.48 -11.58
CA PRO A 292 50.03 13.23 -10.76
C PRO A 292 49.88 14.67 -11.28
N ASP A 293 48.67 15.23 -11.16
CA ASP A 293 48.32 16.60 -11.57
C ASP A 293 48.47 16.91 -13.08
N THR A 294 48.62 15.88 -13.91
CA THR A 294 48.56 16.02 -15.37
C THR A 294 47.61 14.98 -15.96
N PRO A 295 46.89 15.32 -17.04
CA PRO A 295 46.03 14.35 -17.71
C PRO A 295 46.86 13.41 -18.60
N VAL A 296 48.15 13.19 -18.35
CA VAL A 296 49.02 12.39 -19.24
C VAL A 296 49.27 11.01 -18.63
N ASN A 297 48.98 9.96 -19.41
CA ASN A 297 49.29 8.57 -19.07
C ASN A 297 50.37 8.03 -20.00
N LEU A 298 51.34 7.31 -19.42
CA LEU A 298 52.41 6.65 -20.14
C LEU A 298 52.28 5.13 -19.99
N VAL A 299 52.18 4.41 -21.11
CA VAL A 299 52.08 2.95 -21.16
C VAL A 299 53.14 2.39 -22.07
N MET A 300 54.06 1.62 -21.50
CA MET A 300 55.11 0.90 -22.21
C MET A 300 54.82 -0.60 -22.16
N LYS A 301 54.80 -1.24 -23.34
CA LYS A 301 54.65 -2.69 -23.46
C LYS A 301 55.89 -3.27 -24.11
N TYR A 302 56.48 -4.23 -23.41
CA TYR A 302 57.53 -5.07 -23.95
C TYR A 302 57.00 -6.49 -24.15
N GLN A 303 57.14 -6.99 -25.39
CA GLN A 303 56.86 -8.38 -25.74
C GLN A 303 58.09 -8.95 -26.47
N PRO A 304 58.72 -10.00 -25.94
CA PRO A 304 59.89 -10.59 -26.57
C PRO A 304 59.56 -11.16 -27.95
N GLY A 305 60.33 -10.75 -28.95
CA GLY A 305 60.11 -11.05 -30.37
C GLY A 305 59.29 -10.00 -31.14
N MET A 306 58.80 -8.95 -30.48
CA MET A 306 58.13 -7.81 -31.12
C MET A 306 58.72 -6.47 -30.64
N LYS A 307 58.44 -5.39 -31.38
CA LYS A 307 58.92 -4.03 -31.07
C LYS A 307 58.33 -3.54 -29.75
N THR A 308 59.10 -2.75 -28.99
CA THR A 308 58.61 -2.13 -27.75
C THR A 308 57.64 -1.01 -28.12
N SER A 309 56.40 -1.06 -27.65
CA SER A 309 55.43 0.00 -27.92
C SER A 309 55.33 0.95 -26.73
N LEU A 310 55.66 2.22 -26.95
CA LEU A 310 55.45 3.31 -26.00
C LEU A 310 54.23 4.11 -26.45
N ASN A 311 53.22 4.22 -25.59
CA ASN A 311 52.00 4.98 -25.84
C ASN A 311 51.85 6.06 -24.77
N ILE A 312 51.75 7.31 -25.21
CA ILE A 312 51.45 8.47 -24.37
C ILE A 312 50.06 8.95 -24.77
N PHE A 313 49.11 8.99 -23.84
CA PHE A 313 47.74 9.42 -24.14
C PHE A 313 47.13 10.25 -23.01
N THR A 314 46.19 11.11 -23.40
CA THR A 314 45.44 11.98 -22.49
C THR A 314 43.99 11.50 -22.42
N PRO A 315 43.53 10.87 -21.32
CA PRO A 315 42.14 10.41 -21.24
C PRO A 315 41.20 11.62 -21.07
N PRO A 316 39.93 11.50 -21.50
CA PRO A 316 38.94 12.54 -21.26
C PRO A 316 38.68 12.71 -19.74
N GLU A 317 38.56 13.96 -19.33
CA GLU A 317 38.69 14.51 -17.96
C GLU A 317 37.68 14.01 -16.89
N THR A 318 36.95 12.92 -17.13
CA THR A 318 35.96 12.36 -16.19
C THR A 318 36.13 10.87 -15.91
N ALA A 319 37.13 10.22 -16.50
CA ALA A 319 37.47 8.85 -16.17
C ALA A 319 38.87 8.82 -15.59
N TYR A 320 38.98 8.47 -14.31
CA TYR A 320 40.13 7.77 -13.79
C TYR A 320 39.80 6.26 -13.79
N PRO A 321 40.06 5.51 -14.87
CA PRO A 321 39.84 4.08 -14.88
C PRO A 321 41.16 3.33 -14.63
N PRO A 322 41.08 2.13 -14.04
CA PRO A 322 42.23 1.33 -13.68
C PRO A 322 42.99 0.86 -14.92
N LEU A 323 44.31 0.96 -14.83
CA LEU A 323 45.36 0.50 -15.74
C LEU A 323 44.92 -0.71 -16.58
N GLY A 324 44.50 -0.46 -17.82
CA GLY A 324 43.97 -1.48 -18.73
C GLY A 324 44.17 -1.11 -20.19
N ASN A 325 44.30 -2.12 -21.05
CA ASN A 325 44.83 -2.03 -22.42
C ASN A 325 43.91 -1.39 -23.49
N ASN A 326 42.81 -0.73 -23.12
CA ASN A 326 41.69 -0.51 -24.06
C ASN A 326 41.46 0.95 -24.53
N HIS A 327 42.41 1.87 -24.35
CA HIS A 327 42.12 3.31 -24.57
C HIS A 327 42.44 3.85 -25.98
N PHE A 328 42.92 3.02 -26.92
CA PHE A 328 43.22 3.47 -28.29
C PHE A 328 42.05 3.33 -29.27
N VAL A 329 40.93 2.71 -28.88
CA VAL A 329 39.86 2.31 -29.82
C VAL A 329 38.57 3.12 -29.68
N ASP A 330 38.41 3.92 -28.63
CA ASP A 330 37.28 4.87 -28.54
C ASP A 330 37.68 6.22 -29.15
N GLY A 331 37.48 6.32 -30.47
CA GLY A 331 37.29 7.56 -31.23
C GLY A 331 38.31 8.68 -31.00
N LEU A 332 39.10 8.98 -32.04
CA LEU A 332 39.82 10.25 -32.14
C LEU A 332 38.81 11.41 -32.15
N THR A 333 38.53 11.97 -30.98
CA THR A 333 37.91 13.29 -30.84
C THR A 333 39.02 14.33 -30.78
N MET A 334 38.74 15.60 -31.09
CA MET A 334 39.73 16.70 -31.08
C MET A 334 40.47 16.89 -29.73
N PHE A 335 40.09 16.16 -28.68
CA PHE A 335 40.67 16.20 -27.34
C PHE A 335 41.45 14.93 -26.94
N ASN A 336 41.52 13.90 -27.80
CA ASN A 336 42.22 12.65 -27.50
C ASN A 336 43.43 12.48 -28.43
N VAL A 337 44.54 13.13 -28.08
CA VAL A 337 45.81 13.02 -28.81
C VAL A 337 46.66 11.96 -28.12
N GLY A 338 46.91 10.87 -28.83
CA GLY A 338 47.81 9.80 -28.40
C GLY A 338 49.03 9.73 -29.32
N LEU A 339 50.23 9.75 -28.75
CA LEU A 339 51.48 9.45 -29.47
C LEU A 339 51.85 8.00 -29.20
N SER A 340 51.97 7.22 -30.27
CA SER A 340 52.47 5.84 -30.21
C SER A 340 53.77 5.75 -30.97
N ALA A 341 54.83 5.32 -30.30
CA ALA A 341 56.13 5.06 -30.91
C ALA A 341 56.50 3.60 -30.69
N ASN A 342 56.87 2.92 -31.77
CA ASN A 342 57.48 1.60 -31.72
C ASN A 342 59.00 1.78 -31.73
N ILE A 343 59.63 1.45 -30.60
CA ILE A 343 61.07 1.56 -30.43
C ILE A 343 61.67 0.15 -30.63
N GLU A 344 62.64 0.09 -31.53
CA GLU A 344 63.44 -1.09 -31.84
C GLU A 344 64.82 -0.83 -31.23
N PHE A 345 65.26 -1.72 -30.34
CA PHE A 345 66.58 -1.67 -29.73
C PHE A 345 67.51 -2.66 -30.40
#